data_AF-A0A3D4GZD2-F1
#
_entry.id   AF-A0A3D4GZD2-F1
#
_cell.length_a   1.000
_cell.length_b   1.000
_cell.length_c   1.000
_cell.angle_alpha   90.00
_cell.angle_beta   90.00
_cell.angle_gamma   90.00
#
_symmetry.space_group_name_H-M   'P 1'
#
loop_
_entity.id
_entity.type
_entity.pdbx_description
1 polymer ?
#
loop_
_entity_poly.entity_id
_entity_poly.type
_entity_poly.pdbx_seq_one_letter_code
_entity_poly.pdbx_strand_id
1 'polypeptide(L)' 'MSAEEIPYTIDAHPVTGVYNGKFGIWLFLASEVMLFGALFSTLVLLRVGAPNWPHGWELLNVPLATLNT' A
#
# COMPACT_ATOMS: atom_id res chain seq x y z
N MET A 1 37.70 -8.90 -10.47
CA MET A 1 36.47 -9.49 -9.91
C MET A 1 35.36 -9.09 -10.87
N SER A 2 34.94 -10.00 -11.73
CA SER A 2 33.73 -9.76 -12.53
C SER A 2 32.59 -9.66 -11.53
N ALA A 3 31.90 -8.51 -11.48
CA ALA A 3 30.70 -8.41 -10.68
C ALA A 3 29.73 -9.46 -11.20
N GLU A 4 29.35 -10.41 -10.36
CA GLU A 4 28.32 -11.38 -10.70
C GLU A 4 27.04 -10.59 -11.03
N GLU A 5 26.63 -10.63 -12.29
CA GLU A 5 25.46 -9.91 -12.74
C GLU A 5 24.21 -10.64 -12.25
N ILE A 6 23.33 -9.94 -11.52
CA ILE A 6 22.10 -10.54 -11.01
C ILE A 6 21.22 -10.89 -12.22
N PRO A 7 20.82 -12.17 -12.41
CA PRO A 7 20.10 -12.58 -13.59
C PRO A 7 18.66 -12.03 -13.60
N TYR A 8 18.06 -11.96 -14.81
CA TYR A 8 16.67 -11.53 -15.04
C TYR A 8 16.34 -10.12 -14.53
N THR A 9 17.32 -9.22 -14.60
CA THR A 9 17.15 -7.78 -14.37
C THR A 9 16.44 -7.10 -15.54
N ILE A 10 16.71 -7.54 -16.77
CA ILE A 10 16.12 -7.02 -18.01
C ILE A 10 15.24 -8.08 -18.69
N ASP A 11 15.74 -9.32 -18.78
CA ASP A 11 15.03 -10.43 -19.42
C ASP A 11 13.95 -11.04 -18.51
N ALA A 12 12.92 -11.61 -19.14
CA ALA A 12 11.86 -12.31 -18.43
C ALA A 12 12.37 -13.61 -17.80
N HIS A 13 11.98 -13.86 -16.54
CA HIS A 13 12.27 -15.11 -15.88
C HIS A 13 11.43 -16.26 -16.49
N PRO A 14 12.01 -17.46 -16.73
CA PRO A 14 11.35 -18.55 -17.47
C PRO A 14 10.06 -19.07 -16.83
N VAL A 15 9.92 -18.94 -15.50
CA VAL A 15 8.72 -19.40 -14.78
C VAL A 15 7.65 -18.32 -14.67
N THR A 16 8.04 -17.07 -14.39
CA THR A 16 7.09 -15.99 -14.07
C THR A 16 6.76 -15.13 -15.28
N GLY A 17 7.54 -15.22 -16.36
CA GLY A 17 7.36 -14.42 -17.58
C GLY A 17 7.64 -12.92 -17.39
N VAL A 18 8.18 -12.52 -16.24
CA VAL A 18 8.50 -11.12 -15.91
C VAL A 18 9.91 -11.00 -15.36
N TYR A 19 10.54 -9.85 -15.53
CA TYR A 19 11.84 -9.57 -14.90
C TYR A 19 11.67 -9.36 -13.39
N ASN A 20 12.73 -9.61 -12.63
CA ASN A 20 12.68 -9.68 -11.16
C ASN A 20 12.21 -8.38 -10.50
N GLY A 21 12.57 -7.22 -11.06
CA GLY A 21 12.13 -5.92 -10.54
C GLY A 21 10.60 -5.75 -10.58
N LYS A 22 9.94 -6.18 -11.66
CA LYS A 22 8.47 -6.10 -11.76
C LYS A 22 7.79 -7.00 -10.73
N PHE A 23 8.32 -8.19 -10.53
CA PHE A 23 7.82 -9.12 -9.52
C PHE A 23 8.01 -8.56 -8.10
N GLY A 24 9.17 -7.97 -7.81
CA GLY A 24 9.43 -7.29 -6.53
C GLY A 24 8.45 -6.16 -6.24
N ILE A 25 8.09 -5.35 -7.24
CA ILE A 25 7.06 -4.31 -7.09
C ILE A 25 5.69 -4.91 -6.76
N TRP A 26 5.29 -6.01 -7.39
CA TRP A 26 4.04 -6.68 -7.05
C TRP A 26 4.01 -7.17 -5.60
N LEU A 27 5.10 -7.74 -5.12
CA LEU A 27 5.21 -8.18 -3.72
C LEU A 27 5.17 -7.00 -2.75
N PHE A 28 5.89 -5.92 -3.07
CA PHE A 28 5.85 -4.69 -2.28
C PHE A 28 4.42 -4.12 -2.19
N LEU A 29 3.75 -3.97 -3.33
CA LEU A 29 2.36 -3.51 -3.39
C LEU A 29 1.41 -4.42 -2.61
N ALA A 30 1.58 -5.73 -2.69
CA ALA A 30 0.78 -6.68 -1.91
C ALA A 30 1.00 -6.49 -0.40
N SER A 31 2.24 -6.24 0.03
CA SER A 31 2.53 -5.97 1.45
C SER A 31 1.92 -4.65 1.93
N GLU A 32 1.95 -3.60 1.10
CA GLU A 32 1.31 -2.30 1.41
C GLU A 32 -0.22 -2.45 1.51
N VAL A 33 -0.85 -3.27 0.68
CA VAL A 33 -2.29 -3.58 0.81
C VAL A 33 -2.60 -4.19 2.17
N MET A 34 -1.74 -5.09 2.68
CA MET A 34 -1.91 -5.63 4.04
C MET A 34 -1.69 -4.57 5.12
N LEU A 35 -0.69 -3.69 4.95
CA LEU A 35 -0.43 -2.57 5.86
C LEU A 35 -1.62 -1.62 5.95
N PHE A 36 -2.13 -1.14 4.82
CA PHE A 36 -3.32 -0.28 4.79
C PHE A 36 -4.58 -1.02 5.28
N GLY A 37 -4.69 -2.32 5.00
CA GLY A 37 -5.76 -3.16 5.56
C GLY A 37 -5.78 -3.16 7.08
N ALA A 38 -4.61 -3.25 7.72
CA ALA A 38 -4.48 -3.16 9.18
C ALA A 38 -4.85 -1.76 9.71
N LEU A 39 -4.42 -0.70 9.02
CA LEU A 39 -4.76 0.69 9.40
C LEU A 39 -6.27 0.95 9.31
N PHE A 40 -6.92 0.51 8.22
CA PHE A 40 -8.38 0.62 8.08
C PHE A 40 -9.13 -0.24 9.10
N SER A 41 -8.68 -1.47 9.35
CA SER A 41 -9.28 -2.33 10.37
C SER A 41 -9.21 -1.69 11.75
N THR A 42 -8.07 -1.08 12.08
CA THR A 42 -7.89 -0.34 13.34
C THR A 42 -8.85 0.85 13.43
N LEU A 43 -8.98 1.65 12.36
CA LEU A 43 -9.94 2.76 12.31
C LEU A 43 -11.38 2.27 12.55
N VAL A 44 -11.80 1.19 11.87
CA VAL A 44 -13.15 0.62 12.01
C VAL A 44 -13.39 0.16 13.44
N LEU A 45 -12.45 -0.59 14.03
CA LEU A 45 -12.56 -1.09 15.40
C LEU A 45 -12.68 0.07 16.41
N LEU A 46 -11.87 1.11 16.26
CA LEU A 46 -11.94 2.30 17.11
C LEU A 46 -13.27 3.05 16.91
N ARG A 47 -13.75 3.18 15.67
CA ARG A 47 -15.01 3.87 15.35
C ARG A 47 -16.23 3.17 15.95
N VAL A 48 -16.29 1.85 15.89
CA VAL A 48 -17.43 1.08 16.42
C VAL A 48 -17.35 0.85 17.92
N GLY A 49 -16.15 0.83 18.49
CA GLY A 49 -15.93 0.64 19.92
C GLY A 49 -16.14 1.89 20.79
N ALA A 50 -16.18 3.08 20.18
CA ALA A 50 -16.34 4.33 20.90
C ALA A 50 -17.82 4.66 21.16
N PRO A 51 -18.24 4.93 22.41
CA PRO A 51 -19.62 5.32 22.73
C PRO A 51 -20.08 6.61 22.04
N ASN A 52 -19.15 7.55 21.85
CA ASN A 52 -19.36 8.78 21.11
C ASN A 52 -18.15 8.98 20.21
N TRP A 53 -18.40 9.34 18.95
CA TRP A 53 -17.32 9.62 18.02
C TRP A 53 -17.70 10.79 17.11
N PRO A 54 -16.80 11.78 16.96
CA PRO A 54 -17.11 13.08 16.38
C PRO A 54 -17.51 12.98 14.90
N HIS A 55 -18.28 13.96 14.43
CA HIS A 55 -18.53 14.04 13.00
C HIS A 55 -17.30 14.63 12.29
N GLY A 56 -16.85 13.99 11.21
CA GLY A 56 -15.60 14.38 10.54
C GLY A 56 -15.58 15.83 10.06
N TRP A 57 -16.73 16.38 9.68
CA TRP A 57 -16.86 17.78 9.23
C TRP A 57 -16.76 18.82 10.36
N GLU A 58 -16.86 18.41 11.62
CA GLU A 58 -16.65 19.29 12.78
C GLU A 58 -15.16 19.50 13.06
N LEU A 59 -14.32 18.58 12.60
CA LEU A 59 -12.88 18.56 12.89
C LEU A 59 -11.99 18.79 11.66
N LEU A 60 -12.47 18.43 10.47
CA LEU A 60 -11.69 18.45 9.24
C LEU A 60 -12.22 19.49 8.24
N ASN A 61 -11.31 20.12 7.51
CA ASN A 61 -11.65 21.05 6.44
C ASN A 61 -12.07 20.28 5.18
N VAL A 62 -13.38 20.07 5.02
CA VAL A 62 -13.95 19.31 3.90
C VAL A 62 -13.64 19.97 2.54
N PRO A 63 -13.82 21.29 2.34
CA PRO A 63 -13.47 21.92 1.06
C PRO A 63 -12.00 21.71 0.65
N LEU A 64 -11.07 21.85 1.60
CA LEU A 64 -9.65 21.65 1.32
C LEU A 64 -9.33 20.19 0.97
N ALA A 65 -9.92 19.24 1.69
CA ALA A 65 -9.74 17.82 1.41
C ALA A 65 -10.26 17.45 0.01
N THR A 66 -11.42 17.99 -0.38
CA THR A 66 -12.00 17.78 -1.72
C THR A 66 -11.11 18.33 -2.83
N LEU A 67 -10.38 19.42 -2.60
CA LEU A 67 -9.47 19.99 -3.60
C LEU A 67 -8.13 19.24 -3.71
N ASN A 68 -7.74 18.45 -2.71
CA ASN A 68 -6.43 17.80 -2.63
C ASN A 68 -6.42 16.38 -3.25
N THR A 69 -7.59 15.73 -3.36
CA THR A 69 -7.73 14.35 -3.83
C THR A 69 -8.42 14.25 -5.18
#